data_AF-A0A1F4NP73-F1
#
_entry.id   AF-A0A1F4NP73-F1
#
_cell.length_a   1.000
_cell.length_b   1.000
_cell.length_c   1.000
_cell.angle_alpha   90.00
_cell.angle_beta   90.00
_cell.angle_gamma   90.00
#
_symmetry.space_group_name_H-M   'P 1'
#
loop_
_entity.id
_entity.type
_entity.pdbx_description
1 polymer ?
#
loop_
_entity_poly.entity_id
_entity_poly.type
_entity_poly.pdbx_seq_one_letter_code
_entity_poly.pdbx_strand_id
1 'polypeptide(L)'
;MNDVSVIDHFLSVFSHYIDSGFGLLRGEVAFLTTTLVVIDMTLAGLFWAMSHASGGGDDIIGKLIKKVLYVGTFAYIIGNFNLLAGIVFRSFAGL
;
A
#
# COMPACT_ATOMS: atom_id res chain seq x y z
N MET A 1 -1.38 38.64 -10.50
CA MET A 1 -1.98 38.17 -11.78
C MET A 1 -1.25 36.96 -12.38
N ASN A 2 -0.02 36.63 -11.95
CA ASN A 2 0.68 35.42 -12.39
C ASN A 2 0.28 34.15 -11.60
N ASP A 3 -0.23 34.28 -10.37
CA ASP A 3 -0.56 33.13 -9.51
C ASP A 3 -1.79 32.34 -10.00
N VAL A 4 -2.76 33.02 -10.62
CA VAL A 4 -3.98 32.38 -11.16
C VAL A 4 -3.63 31.49 -12.36
N SER A 5 -2.66 31.91 -13.19
CA SER A 5 -2.18 31.10 -14.31
C SER A 5 -1.48 29.82 -13.87
N VAL A 6 -0.78 29.84 -12.73
CA VAL A 6 -0.12 28.65 -12.17
C VAL A 6 -1.16 27.69 -11.58
N ILE A 7 -2.17 28.23 -10.89
CA ILE A 7 -3.27 27.45 -10.33
C ILE A 7 -4.08 26.78 -11.44
N ASP A 8 -4.46 27.51 -12.49
CA ASP A 8 -5.23 26.93 -13.61
C ASP A 8 -4.43 25.86 -14.38
N HIS A 9 -3.12 26.07 -14.54
CA HIS A 9 -2.26 25.07 -15.17
C HIS A 9 -2.16 23.80 -14.31
N PHE A 10 -1.97 23.94 -13.00
CA PHE A 10 -1.93 22.81 -12.07
C PHE A 10 -3.26 22.05 -12.06
N LEU A 11 -4.38 22.77 -11.99
CA LEU A 11 -5.73 22.19 -11.94
C LEU A 11 -6.08 21.48 -13.25
N SER A 12 -5.59 21.99 -14.38
CA SER A 12 -5.72 21.37 -15.70
C SER A 12 -4.91 20.07 -15.81
N VAL A 13 -3.64 20.08 -15.38
CA VAL A 13 -2.79 18.87 -15.37
C VAL A 13 -3.35 17.82 -14.41
N PHE A 14 -3.79 18.23 -13.22
CA PHE A 14 -4.37 17.35 -12.22
C PHE A 14 -5.68 16.71 -12.71
N SER A 15 -6.58 17.50 -13.29
CA SER A 15 -7.84 16.98 -13.87
C SER A 15 -7.58 16.02 -15.02
N HIS A 16 -6.60 16.33 -15.89
CA HIS A 16 -6.22 15.43 -16.98
C HIS A 16 -5.64 14.10 -16.47
N TYR A 17 -4.87 14.14 -15.37
CA TYR A 17 -4.37 12.95 -14.71
C TYR A 17 -5.47 12.08 -14.09
N ILE A 18 -6.47 12.71 -13.47
CA ILE A 18 -7.64 12.02 -12.92
C ILE A 18 -8.50 11.40 -14.04
N ASP A 19 -8.78 12.15 -15.11
CA ASP A 19 -9.56 11.63 -16.26
C ASP A 19 -8.84 10.49 -16.99
N SER A 20 -7.50 10.48 -16.98
CA SER A 20 -6.71 9.37 -17.54
C SER A 20 -6.74 8.09 -16.69
N GLY A 21 -7.32 8.15 -15.48
CA GLY A 21 -7.37 7.02 -14.54
C GLY A 21 -5.99 6.60 -14.06
N PHE A 22 -5.15 7.58 -13.69
CA PHE A 22 -3.76 7.36 -13.24
C PHE A 22 -2.85 6.72 -14.31
N GLY A 23 -2.95 7.08 -15.59
CA GLY A 23 -2.28 6.39 -16.71
C GLY A 23 -0.84 5.91 -16.47
N LEU A 24 0.07 6.79 -16.02
CA LEU A 24 1.48 6.44 -15.73
C LEU A 24 1.67 5.68 -14.40
N LEU A 25 0.78 5.89 -13.44
CA LEU A 25 0.75 5.20 -12.15
C LEU A 25 -0.06 3.89 -12.22
N ARG A 26 -0.73 3.60 -13.34
CA ARG A 26 -1.61 2.45 -13.51
C ARG A 26 -0.88 1.14 -13.32
N GLY A 27 0.40 1.07 -13.71
CA GLY A 27 1.26 -0.10 -13.50
C GLY A 27 1.61 -0.29 -12.02
N GLU A 28 2.03 0.77 -11.34
CA GLU A 28 2.39 0.72 -9.91
C GLU A 28 1.17 0.52 -9.01
N VAL A 29 0.05 1.20 -9.30
CA VAL A 29 -1.21 1.06 -8.56
C VAL A 29 -1.80 -0.33 -8.80
N ALA A 30 -1.81 -0.83 -10.04
CA ALA A 30 -2.25 -2.21 -10.29
C ALA A 30 -1.35 -3.21 -9.57
N PHE A 31 -0.03 -3.03 -9.60
CA PHE A 31 0.90 -3.89 -8.87
C PHE A 31 0.67 -3.84 -7.36
N LEU A 32 0.51 -2.66 -6.77
CA LEU A 32 0.24 -2.48 -5.34
C LEU A 32 -1.10 -3.13 -4.96
N THR A 33 -2.15 -2.86 -5.75
CA THR A 33 -3.49 -3.41 -5.53
C THR A 33 -3.49 -4.92 -5.67
N THR A 34 -2.86 -5.49 -6.70
CA THR A 34 -2.75 -6.94 -6.88
C THR A 34 -1.96 -7.57 -5.72
N THR A 35 -0.87 -6.95 -5.29
CA THR A 35 -0.08 -7.44 -4.15
C THR A 35 -0.90 -7.42 -2.86
N LEU A 36 -1.64 -6.34 -2.59
CA LEU A 36 -2.54 -6.23 -1.44
C LEU A 36 -3.64 -7.29 -1.46
N VAL A 37 -4.26 -7.54 -2.61
CA VAL A 37 -5.29 -8.58 -2.78
C VAL A 37 -4.70 -9.98 -2.55
N VAL A 38 -3.50 -10.25 -3.06
CA VAL A 38 -2.82 -11.54 -2.85
C VAL A 38 -2.50 -11.76 -1.37
N ILE A 39 -2.03 -10.72 -0.66
CA ILE A 39 -1.78 -10.79 0.79
C ILE A 39 -3.10 -11.07 1.53
N ASP A 40 -4.17 -10.37 1.20
CA ASP A 40 -5.48 -10.54 1.85
C ASP A 40 -6.03 -11.96 1.65
N MET A 41 -6.01 -12.47 0.41
CA MET A 41 -6.42 -13.85 0.11
C MET A 41 -5.55 -14.89 0.80
N THR A 42 -4.23 -14.66 0.88
CA THR A 42 -3.29 -15.60 1.53
C THR A 42 -3.55 -15.65 3.04
N LEU A 43 -3.74 -14.49 3.68
CA LEU A 43 -4.06 -14.40 5.10
C LEU A 43 -5.43 -15.04 5.41
N ALA A 44 -6.45 -14.76 4.60
CA ALA A 44 -7.76 -15.37 4.73
C ALA A 44 -7.69 -16.91 4.60
N GLY A 45 -6.93 -17.42 3.61
CA GLY A 45 -6.72 -18.86 3.42
C GLY A 45 -5.96 -19.52 4.57
N LEU A 46 -4.91 -18.86 5.09
CA LEU A 46 -4.17 -19.32 6.26
C LEU A 46 -5.06 -19.36 7.50
N PHE A 47 -5.82 -18.29 7.78
CA PHE A 47 -6.76 -18.26 8.91
C PHE A 47 -7.83 -19.34 8.79
N TRP A 48 -8.38 -19.55 7.59
CA TRP A 48 -9.35 -20.61 7.34
C TRP A 48 -8.76 -22.01 7.59
N ALA A 49 -7.56 -22.29 7.06
CA ALA A 49 -6.89 -23.58 7.23
C ALA A 49 -6.49 -23.85 8.69
N MET A 50 -6.02 -22.84 9.42
CA MET A 50 -5.66 -22.97 10.83
C MET A 50 -6.89 -23.14 11.73
N SER A 51 -8.01 -22.47 11.41
CA SER A 51 -9.28 -22.63 12.10
C SER A 51 -9.90 -24.02 11.91
N HIS A 52 -9.78 -24.60 10.71
CA HIS A 52 -10.26 -25.96 10.43
C HIS A 52 -9.31 -27.05 10.97
N ALA A 53 -8.00 -26.79 11.05
CA ALA A 53 -7.02 -27.75 11.55
C ALA A 53 -6.98 -27.85 13.08
N SER A 54 -7.42 -26.83 13.82
CA SER A 54 -7.22 -26.74 15.28
C SER A 54 -8.37 -27.24 16.15
N GLY A 55 -9.49 -27.69 15.58
CA GLY A 55 -10.54 -28.42 16.31
C GLY A 55 -10.83 -27.89 17.73
N GLY A 56 -11.18 -26.60 17.87
CA GLY A 56 -11.79 -26.06 19.09
C GLY A 56 -10.87 -25.62 20.24
N GLY A 57 -9.64 -25.16 19.99
CA GLY A 57 -8.77 -24.59 21.05
C GLY A 57 -8.19 -23.23 20.70
N ASP A 58 -8.38 -22.26 21.62
CA ASP A 58 -7.94 -20.86 21.63
C ASP A 58 -6.93 -20.38 20.56
N ASP A 59 -7.28 -19.28 19.87
CA ASP A 59 -6.56 -18.57 18.79
C ASP A 59 -5.17 -18.00 19.17
N ILE A 60 -4.27 -18.80 19.72
CA ILE A 60 -2.91 -18.39 20.10
C ILE A 60 -2.07 -18.13 18.84
N ILE A 61 -2.20 -18.98 17.81
CA ILE A 61 -1.49 -18.84 16.54
C ILE A 61 -1.98 -17.60 15.78
N GLY A 62 -3.29 -17.34 15.74
CA GLY A 62 -3.84 -16.15 15.11
C GLY A 62 -3.35 -14.85 15.77
N LYS A 63 -3.29 -14.82 17.10
CA LYS A 63 -2.73 -13.69 17.87
C LYS A 63 -1.24 -13.49 17.61
N LEU A 64 -0.47 -14.57 17.46
CA LEU A 64 0.96 -14.51 17.22
C LEU A 64 1.27 -13.98 15.81
N ILE A 65 0.57 -14.45 14.78
CA ILE A 65 0.70 -13.94 13.40
C ILE A 65 0.38 -12.45 13.34
N LYS A 66 -0.72 -12.01 13.97
CA LYS A 66 -1.08 -10.59 14.03
C LYS A 66 0.04 -9.75 14.66
N LYS A 67 0.67 -10.25 15.73
CA LYS A 67 1.76 -9.55 16.42
C LYS A 67 3.04 -9.53 15.59
N VAL A 68 3.38 -10.62 14.91
CA VAL A 68 4.53 -10.71 14.01
C VAL A 68 4.36 -9.77 12.81
N LEU A 69 3.17 -9.71 12.20
CA LEU A 69 2.90 -8.79 11.10
C LEU A 69 3.02 -7.33 11.56
N TYR A 70 2.43 -6.99 12.70
CA TYR A 70 2.45 -5.62 13.20
C TYR A 70 3.87 -5.17 13.56
N VAL A 71 4.59 -5.95 14.36
CA VAL A 71 5.95 -5.63 14.80
C VAL A 71 6.94 -5.75 13.63
N GLY A 72 6.78 -6.75 12.76
CA GLY A 72 7.63 -6.96 11.58
C GLY A 72 7.50 -5.84 10.55
N THR A 73 6.27 -5.38 10.29
CA THR A 73 6.04 -4.21 9.41
C THR A 73 6.69 -2.96 9.99
N PHE A 74 6.55 -2.76 11.30
CA PHE A 74 7.14 -1.60 11.98
C PHE A 74 8.68 -1.63 11.93
N ALA A 75 9.28 -2.79 12.20
CA ALA A 75 10.72 -2.99 12.09
C ALA A 75 11.23 -2.79 10.66
N TYR A 76 10.47 -3.25 9.65
CA TYR A 76 10.80 -3.06 8.24
C TYR A 76 10.80 -1.58 7.84
N ILE A 77 9.78 -0.82 8.26
CA ILE A 77 9.67 0.62 7.98
C ILE A 77 10.84 1.38 8.61
N ILE A 78 11.18 1.10 9.87
CA ILE A 78 12.30 1.77 10.55
C ILE A 78 13.64 1.37 9.90
N GLY A 79 13.84 0.08 9.63
CA GLY A 79 15.09 -0.43 9.05
C GLY A 79 15.35 0.08 7.62
N ASN A 80 14.30 0.37 6.86
CA ASN A 80 14.40 0.82 5.47
C ASN A 80 13.92 2.26 5.27
N PHE A 81 13.83 3.04 6.35
CA PHE A 81 13.18 4.36 6.35
C PHE A 81 13.76 5.31 5.29
N ASN A 82 15.07 5.32 5.11
CA ASN A 82 15.75 6.19 4.13
C ASN A 82 15.36 5.84 2.68
N LEU A 83 15.27 4.55 2.36
CA LEU A 83 14.85 4.05 1.06
C LEU A 83 13.38 4.40 0.80
N LEU A 84 12.49 4.09 1.74
CA LEU A 84 11.06 4.39 1.63
C LEU A 84 10.82 5.91 1.50
N ALA A 85 11.48 6.73 2.30
CA ALA A 85 11.39 8.18 2.21
C ALA A 85 11.88 8.70 0.86
N GLY A 86 12.96 8.12 0.31
CA GLY A 86 13.46 8.48 -1.02
C GLY A 86 12.48 8.13 -2.15
N ILE A 87 11.76 7.02 -2.05
CA ILE A 87 10.68 6.66 -3.01
C ILE A 87 9.57 7.71 -2.93
N VAL A 88 9.08 8.03 -1.73
CA VAL A 88 8.03 9.02 -1.52
C VAL A 88 8.45 10.40 -2.04
N PHE A 89 9.68 10.83 -1.72
CA PHE A 89 10.21 12.12 -2.18
C PHE A 89 10.32 12.20 -3.71
N ARG A 90 10.80 11.14 -4.35
CA ARG A 90 10.87 11.07 -5.82
C ARG A 90 9.48 11.04 -6.46
N SER A 91 8.49 10.42 -5.81
CA SER A 91 7.09 10.47 -6.27
C SER A 91 6.53 11.90 -6.26
N PHE A 92 7.01 12.78 -5.39
CA PHE A 92 6.61 14.19 -5.37
C PHE A 92 7.47 15.08 -6.28
N ALA A 93 8.74 14.73 -6.50
CA ALA A 93 9.66 15.50 -7.35
C ALA A 93 9.54 15.19 -8.86
N GLY A 94 8.79 14.15 -9.25
CA GLY A 94 8.42 13.86 -10.63
C GLY A 94 7.22 14.65 -11.15
N LEU A 95 6.65 15.53 -10.32
CA LEU A 95 5.66 16.56 -10.67
C LEU A 95 6.35 17.93 -10.80
#